data_AF-A0A800BW79-F1
#
_entry.id   AF-A0A800BW79-F1
#
_cell.length_a   1.000
_cell.length_b   1.000
_cell.length_c   1.000
_cell.angle_alpha   90.00
_cell.angle_beta   90.00
_cell.angle_gamma   90.00
#
_symmetry.space_group_name_H-M   'P 1'
#
loop_
_entity.id
_entity.type
_entity.pdbx_description
1 polymer ?
#
loop_
_entity_poly.entity_id
_entity_poly.type
_entity_poly.pdbx_seq_one_letter_code
_entity_poly.pdbx_strand_id
1 'polypeptide(L)'
;MGENKCLQADWQIKLDAWVHDPGEKALILLRGKGHEAGTVAKVRQALGIEQEHDYTRRADWWAASADRLQWPKGWNDQVRWYQQPELVHPLSANPLDVKLKVGDFSDTDVDEIEERSTAHSLDLIQRAGEDDRRRYLALWRFEPVLQGEVDDHGKLGKLWEVLPADSRIPDHSIWDHKDLTSAVAGAMASDPKGEVALLAMTLGPVQSFISAARSTTDLWAGSHLLSRLSWEMMRPLVEQLGPDAVLYPRLRGIPQVDVWLQEQLGQGFADLFAQLDWKKQSATNTNPLFVGAMPNRFVALVPAAHVETLAQQCEDAVRKWLSDLGQDVVERLLKTAGIPPKQDHYCYEQMARQLKGFPEVYWASVSFGLIETDERMRVKSSQALEQAAAPFWPEDGVPFFKSQYWKLIGEKEYAGEID
;
A
#
# COMPACT_ATOMS: atom_id res chain seq x y z
N MET A 1 -5.74 -6.30 -34.46
CA MET A 1 -6.55 -6.17 -33.23
C MET A 1 -5.91 -7.08 -32.21
N GLY A 2 -4.95 -6.55 -31.44
CA GLY A 2 -4.33 -7.31 -30.37
C GLY A 2 -5.35 -7.49 -29.26
N GLU A 3 -5.46 -8.70 -28.73
CA GLU A 3 -6.21 -8.97 -27.51
C GLU A 3 -5.73 -8.00 -26.43
N ASN A 4 -6.62 -7.16 -25.90
CA ASN A 4 -6.38 -6.43 -24.67
C ASN A 4 -6.21 -7.47 -23.57
N LYS A 5 -4.98 -7.96 -23.35
CA LYS A 5 -4.63 -8.61 -22.10
C LYS A 5 -4.95 -7.58 -21.02
N CYS A 6 -5.89 -7.91 -20.14
CA CYS A 6 -6.19 -7.11 -18.97
C CYS A 6 -4.86 -6.86 -18.24
N LEU A 7 -4.55 -5.61 -17.91
CA LEU A 7 -3.33 -5.28 -17.17
C LEU A 7 -3.31 -6.09 -15.88
N GLN A 8 -2.21 -6.78 -15.62
CA GLN A 8 -2.01 -7.54 -14.40
C GLN A 8 -0.57 -7.35 -13.96
N ALA A 9 -0.38 -7.11 -12.66
CA ALA A 9 0.95 -7.04 -12.08
C ALA A 9 1.74 -8.32 -12.32
N ASP A 10 3.04 -8.16 -12.48
CA ASP A 10 3.98 -9.26 -12.36
C ASP A 10 4.13 -9.62 -10.88
N TRP A 11 3.37 -10.61 -10.43
CA TRP A 11 3.36 -11.03 -9.02
C TRP A 11 4.70 -11.62 -8.58
N GLN A 12 5.48 -12.19 -9.49
CA GLN A 12 6.81 -12.72 -9.16
C GLN A 12 7.78 -11.57 -8.85
N ILE A 13 7.74 -10.48 -9.63
CA ILE A 13 8.53 -9.28 -9.34
C ILE A 13 8.04 -8.60 -8.05
N LYS A 14 6.73 -8.54 -7.82
CA LYS A 14 6.19 -8.02 -6.55
C LYS A 14 6.64 -8.85 -5.35
N LEU A 15 6.70 -10.17 -5.49
CA LEU A 15 7.22 -11.08 -4.46
C LEU A 15 8.70 -10.87 -4.21
N ASP A 16 9.52 -10.79 -5.26
CA ASP A 16 10.96 -10.49 -5.13
C ASP A 16 11.18 -9.14 -4.42
N ALA A 17 10.44 -8.11 -4.84
CA ALA A 17 10.45 -6.80 -4.21
C ALA A 17 9.92 -6.81 -2.78
N TRP A 18 8.94 -7.66 -2.46
CA TRP A 18 8.46 -7.81 -1.09
C TRP A 18 9.53 -8.46 -0.21
N VAL A 19 10.22 -9.50 -0.67
CA VAL A 19 11.15 -10.28 0.17
C VAL A 19 12.61 -9.79 0.12
N HIS A 20 12.89 -8.66 -0.54
CA HIS A 20 14.24 -8.12 -0.69
C HIS A 20 14.92 -7.84 0.66
N ASP A 21 14.12 -7.45 1.67
CA ASP A 21 14.51 -7.24 3.05
C ASP A 21 13.70 -8.14 4.01
N PRO A 22 14.34 -8.66 5.08
CA PRO A 22 13.65 -9.44 6.10
C PRO A 22 12.93 -8.54 7.12
N GLY A 23 11.84 -9.00 7.74
CA GLY A 23 11.09 -8.21 8.74
C GLY A 23 11.91 -7.88 10.00
N GLU A 24 12.86 -8.74 10.33
CA GLU A 24 13.78 -8.62 11.46
C GLU A 24 15.02 -7.77 11.17
N LYS A 25 15.11 -7.11 9.99
CA LYS A 25 16.30 -6.38 9.52
C LYS A 25 16.96 -5.53 10.61
N ALA A 26 16.20 -4.71 11.34
CA ALA A 26 16.71 -3.83 12.38
C ALA A 26 17.42 -4.56 13.54
N LEU A 27 17.04 -5.81 13.82
CA LEU A 27 17.59 -6.63 14.89
C LEU A 27 18.84 -7.40 14.44
N ILE A 28 18.89 -7.82 13.18
CA ILE A 28 19.96 -8.69 12.66
C ILE A 28 21.08 -7.92 11.95
N LEU A 29 20.84 -6.66 11.56
CA LEU A 29 21.84 -5.84 10.86
C LEU A 29 23.15 -5.77 11.68
N LEU A 30 24.28 -6.12 11.05
CA LEU A 30 25.63 -6.18 11.66
C LEU A 30 25.85 -7.29 12.72
N ARG A 31 24.95 -8.27 12.84
CA ARG A 31 25.08 -9.45 13.73
C ARG A 31 24.70 -10.77 13.05
N GLY A 32 23.67 -10.76 12.22
CA GLY A 32 23.08 -11.94 11.59
C GLY A 32 23.73 -12.35 10.28
N LYS A 33 23.11 -13.31 9.61
CA LYS A 33 23.60 -13.81 8.33
C LYS A 33 23.31 -12.78 7.24
N GLY A 34 24.23 -12.63 6.30
CA GLY A 34 24.02 -11.76 5.14
C GLY A 34 22.85 -12.23 4.25
N HIS A 35 22.48 -11.41 3.28
CA HIS A 35 21.38 -11.71 2.34
C HIS A 35 21.55 -13.04 1.59
N GLU A 36 22.78 -13.57 1.52
CA GLU A 36 23.13 -14.82 0.84
C GLU A 36 22.79 -16.10 1.64
N ALA A 37 22.54 -15.99 2.95
CA ALA A 37 22.31 -17.17 3.82
C ALA A 37 21.21 -17.00 4.88
N GLY A 38 20.70 -15.78 5.07
CA GLY A 38 19.63 -15.49 6.03
C GLY A 38 18.21 -15.78 5.49
N THR A 39 17.22 -15.19 6.16
CA THR A 39 15.78 -15.32 5.85
C THR A 39 15.47 -15.03 4.39
N VAL A 40 16.03 -13.94 3.82
CA VAL A 40 15.82 -13.54 2.41
C VAL A 40 16.18 -14.66 1.44
N ALA A 41 17.33 -15.32 1.61
CA ALA A 41 17.77 -16.40 0.73
C ALA A 41 16.83 -17.61 0.78
N LYS A 42 16.42 -18.02 1.99
CA LYS A 42 15.51 -19.16 2.18
C LYS A 42 14.12 -18.90 1.61
N VAL A 43 13.60 -17.68 1.83
CA VAL A 43 12.28 -17.27 1.32
C VAL A 43 12.31 -17.14 -0.20
N ARG A 44 13.34 -16.51 -0.79
CA ARG A 44 13.53 -16.47 -2.24
C ARG A 44 13.62 -17.87 -2.86
N GLN A 45 14.34 -18.78 -2.23
CA GLN A 45 14.42 -20.18 -2.67
C GLN A 45 13.04 -20.85 -2.70
N ALA A 46 12.22 -20.66 -1.65
CA ALA A 46 10.86 -21.22 -1.59
C ALA A 46 9.91 -20.62 -2.66
N LEU A 47 10.19 -19.39 -3.08
CA LEU A 47 9.47 -18.69 -4.15
C LEU A 47 10.03 -18.98 -5.56
N GLY A 48 11.13 -19.73 -5.67
CA GLY A 48 11.79 -19.99 -6.95
C GLY A 48 12.47 -18.75 -7.56
N ILE A 49 12.88 -17.79 -6.73
CA ILE A 49 13.58 -16.57 -7.14
C ILE A 49 15.08 -16.82 -7.01
N GLU A 50 15.76 -17.00 -8.14
CA GLU A 50 17.21 -17.28 -8.14
C GLU A 50 18.06 -16.02 -7.95
N GLN A 51 17.64 -14.89 -8.53
CA GLN A 51 18.35 -13.62 -8.50
C GLN A 51 17.38 -12.46 -8.36
N GLU A 52 17.83 -11.41 -7.69
CA GLU A 52 17.11 -10.15 -7.58
C GLU A 52 16.89 -9.53 -8.96
N HIS A 53 15.65 -9.15 -9.25
CA HIS A 53 15.26 -8.48 -10.48
C HIS A 53 15.72 -7.02 -10.49
N ASP A 54 16.07 -6.47 -11.66
CA ASP A 54 16.52 -5.07 -11.79
C ASP A 54 15.47 -4.08 -11.27
N TYR A 55 14.18 -4.33 -11.55
CA TYR A 55 13.08 -3.52 -11.01
C TYR A 55 12.99 -3.58 -9.49
N THR A 56 13.31 -4.71 -8.84
CA THR A 56 13.35 -4.79 -7.38
C THR A 56 14.41 -3.84 -6.82
N ARG A 57 15.62 -3.88 -7.38
CA ARG A 57 16.72 -3.00 -6.96
C ARG A 57 16.40 -1.53 -7.20
N ARG A 58 15.84 -1.21 -8.37
CA ARG A 58 15.43 0.16 -8.70
C ARG A 58 14.32 0.63 -7.75
N ALA A 59 13.34 -0.21 -7.46
CA ALA A 59 12.26 0.13 -6.56
C ALA A 59 12.74 0.38 -5.13
N ASP A 60 13.68 -0.42 -4.61
CA ASP A 60 14.32 -0.18 -3.30
C ASP A 60 14.98 1.22 -3.27
N TRP A 61 15.72 1.60 -4.30
CA TRP A 61 16.31 2.96 -4.36
C TRP A 61 15.26 4.07 -4.35
N TRP A 62 14.13 3.90 -5.04
CA TRP A 62 13.05 4.87 -5.08
C TRP A 62 12.32 4.95 -3.76
N ALA A 63 11.98 3.80 -3.16
CA ALA A 63 11.33 3.71 -1.87
C ALA A 63 12.21 4.33 -0.78
N ALA A 64 13.48 3.93 -0.71
CA ALA A 64 14.43 4.51 0.23
C ALA A 64 14.64 6.03 0.01
N SER A 65 14.56 6.53 -1.22
CA SER A 65 14.66 7.98 -1.48
C SER A 65 13.40 8.74 -1.09
N ALA A 66 12.25 8.08 -1.00
CA ALA A 66 11.01 8.65 -0.50
C ALA A 66 10.94 8.61 1.04
N ASP A 67 11.49 7.56 1.65
CA ASP A 67 11.48 7.34 3.10
C ASP A 67 12.48 8.23 3.84
N ARG A 68 13.62 8.56 3.21
CA ARG A 68 14.70 9.32 3.86
C ARG A 68 15.39 10.33 2.95
N LEU A 69 16.03 11.30 3.60
CA LEU A 69 16.93 12.25 2.95
C LEU A 69 18.20 11.56 2.44
N GLN A 70 18.79 12.14 1.40
CA GLN A 70 20.08 11.70 0.86
C GLN A 70 21.21 12.04 1.83
N TRP A 71 22.17 11.13 1.96
CA TRP A 71 23.33 11.30 2.82
C TRP A 71 24.56 11.78 2.05
N PRO A 72 25.46 12.56 2.67
CA PRO A 72 26.72 12.93 2.06
C PRO A 72 27.56 11.69 1.68
N LYS A 73 28.24 11.76 0.52
CA LYS A 73 29.18 10.70 0.12
C LYS A 73 30.31 10.59 1.14
N GLY A 74 30.56 9.38 1.63
CA GLY A 74 31.60 9.10 2.64
C GLY A 74 31.09 9.07 4.08
N TRP A 75 29.82 9.41 4.31
CA TRP A 75 29.21 9.20 5.62
C TRP A 75 28.94 7.70 5.84
N ASN A 76 29.70 7.09 6.74
CA ASN A 76 29.71 5.64 6.98
C ASN A 76 29.35 5.29 8.44
N ASP A 77 28.41 6.04 9.02
CA ASP A 77 27.95 5.76 10.38
C ASP A 77 27.02 4.54 10.39
N GLN A 78 27.46 3.52 11.11
CA GLN A 78 26.74 2.29 11.34
C GLN A 78 25.95 2.38 12.64
N VAL A 79 24.62 2.52 12.53
CA VAL A 79 23.74 2.52 13.70
C VAL A 79 23.28 1.10 14.00
N ARG A 80 23.69 0.59 15.16
CA ARG A 80 23.29 -0.70 15.72
C ARG A 80 22.01 -0.52 16.54
N TRP A 81 20.86 -0.55 15.87
CA TRP A 81 19.57 -0.26 16.50
C TRP A 81 19.31 -1.09 17.77
N TYR A 82 19.66 -2.38 17.77
CA TYR A 82 19.51 -3.26 18.94
C TYR A 82 20.25 -2.79 20.21
N GLN A 83 21.27 -1.92 20.12
CA GLN A 83 21.99 -1.39 21.28
C GLN A 83 21.27 -0.21 21.95
N GLN A 84 20.58 0.59 21.14
CA GLN A 84 19.78 1.75 21.55
C GLN A 84 18.49 1.75 20.74
N PRO A 85 17.55 0.84 21.07
CA PRO A 85 16.36 0.63 20.27
C PRO A 85 15.39 1.78 20.51
N GLU A 86 15.33 2.70 19.55
CA GLU A 86 14.46 3.88 19.59
C GLU A 86 13.56 3.89 18.37
N LEU A 87 12.29 4.23 18.57
CA LEU A 87 11.35 4.54 17.50
C LEU A 87 11.00 6.02 17.58
N VAL A 88 10.98 6.72 16.46
CA VAL A 88 10.65 8.15 16.43
C VAL A 88 9.27 8.32 15.82
N HIS A 89 8.36 8.99 16.52
CA HIS A 89 7.02 9.21 15.95
C HIS A 89 7.11 10.20 14.77
N PRO A 90 6.64 9.85 13.56
CA PRO A 90 6.92 10.63 12.33
C PRO A 90 6.36 12.05 12.35
N LEU A 91 5.23 12.30 13.04
CA LEU A 91 4.65 13.65 13.13
C LEU A 91 5.19 14.51 14.29
N SER A 92 5.35 13.92 15.48
CA SER A 92 5.74 14.68 16.67
C SER A 92 7.25 14.76 16.85
N ALA A 93 8.01 13.94 16.10
CA ALA A 93 9.44 13.69 16.30
C ALA A 93 9.79 13.26 17.74
N ASN A 94 8.81 12.79 18.51
CA ASN A 94 9.04 12.34 19.86
C ASN A 94 9.65 10.94 19.85
N PRO A 95 10.77 10.73 20.54
CA PRO A 95 11.39 9.43 20.66
C PRO A 95 10.61 8.54 21.63
N LEU A 96 10.49 7.27 21.27
CA LEU A 96 10.01 6.19 22.11
C LEU A 96 11.17 5.23 22.35
N ASP A 97 11.71 5.27 23.56
CA ASP A 97 12.69 4.31 24.01
C ASP A 97 12.03 2.93 24.17
N VAL A 98 12.37 2.02 23.26
CA VAL A 98 11.84 0.65 23.24
C VAL A 98 12.43 -0.17 24.38
N LYS A 99 13.67 0.12 24.80
CA LYS A 99 14.34 -0.59 25.88
C LYS A 99 13.58 -0.45 27.19
N LEU A 100 13.02 0.73 27.44
CA LEU A 100 12.15 0.99 28.60
C LEU A 100 10.80 0.27 28.56
N LYS A 101 10.39 -0.25 27.40
CA LYS A 101 9.07 -0.87 27.19
C LYS A 101 9.12 -2.39 27.00
N VAL A 102 10.14 -2.89 26.30
CA VAL A 102 10.22 -4.28 25.83
C VAL A 102 11.46 -5.00 26.40
N GLY A 103 12.45 -4.28 26.91
CA GLY A 103 13.68 -4.85 27.48
C GLY A 103 14.91 -4.67 26.56
N ASP A 104 16.04 -5.27 26.95
CA ASP A 104 17.28 -5.22 26.17
C ASP A 104 17.28 -6.28 25.06
N PHE A 105 17.85 -5.97 23.90
CA PHE A 105 18.05 -6.89 22.78
C PHE A 105 19.50 -7.42 22.69
N SER A 106 20.33 -7.11 23.69
CA SER A 106 21.73 -7.55 23.75
C SER A 106 21.86 -9.08 23.83
N ASP A 107 20.99 -9.73 24.61
CA ASP A 107 21.00 -11.19 24.84
C ASP A 107 20.08 -11.94 23.87
N THR A 108 19.46 -11.25 22.92
CA THR A 108 18.59 -11.88 21.93
C THR A 108 19.39 -12.77 20.98
N ASP A 109 18.96 -14.03 20.85
CA ASP A 109 19.53 -14.97 19.91
C ASP A 109 19.07 -14.61 18.48
N VAL A 110 20.03 -14.17 17.66
CA VAL A 110 19.78 -13.74 16.29
C VAL A 110 19.36 -14.92 15.42
N ASP A 111 19.92 -16.10 15.66
CA ASP A 111 19.57 -17.31 14.90
C ASP A 111 18.11 -17.72 15.19
N GLU A 112 17.67 -17.55 16.43
CA GLU A 112 16.27 -17.82 16.83
C GLU A 112 15.29 -16.85 16.17
N ILE A 113 15.60 -15.55 16.10
CA ILE A 113 14.74 -14.58 15.39
C ILE A 113 14.69 -14.91 13.89
N GLU A 114 15.84 -15.14 13.26
CA GLU A 114 15.90 -15.48 11.83
C GLU A 114 15.09 -16.75 11.54
N GLU A 115 15.19 -17.77 12.41
CA GLU A 115 14.44 -19.02 12.27
C GLU A 115 12.93 -18.80 12.41
N ARG A 116 12.48 -18.04 13.41
CA ARG A 116 11.06 -17.70 13.61
C ARG A 116 10.49 -16.89 12.44
N SER A 117 11.22 -15.88 11.98
CA SER A 117 10.84 -15.05 10.85
C SER A 117 10.75 -15.88 9.57
N THR A 118 11.78 -16.69 9.28
CA THR A 118 11.78 -17.62 8.14
C THR A 118 10.59 -18.57 8.21
N ALA A 119 10.35 -19.20 9.37
CA ALA A 119 9.25 -20.16 9.53
C ALA A 119 7.88 -19.50 9.30
N HIS A 120 7.69 -18.26 9.77
CA HIS A 120 6.46 -17.50 9.54
C HIS A 120 6.23 -17.23 8.05
N SER A 121 7.22 -16.68 7.34
CA SER A 121 7.08 -16.41 5.90
C SER A 121 6.87 -17.69 5.09
N LEU A 122 7.56 -18.79 5.44
CA LEU A 122 7.40 -20.08 4.76
C LEU A 122 6.03 -20.72 5.01
N ASP A 123 5.46 -20.62 6.21
CA ASP A 123 4.10 -21.10 6.49
C ASP A 123 3.07 -20.37 5.62
N LEU A 124 3.18 -19.04 5.51
CA LEU A 124 2.30 -18.24 4.65
C LEU A 124 2.41 -18.63 3.17
N ILE A 125 3.64 -18.84 2.67
CA ILE A 125 3.90 -19.28 1.29
C ILE A 125 3.32 -20.68 1.05
N GLN A 126 3.54 -21.60 1.99
CA GLN A 126 3.05 -22.98 1.88
C GLN A 126 1.51 -23.02 1.86
N ARG A 127 0.84 -22.26 2.74
CA ARG A 127 -0.63 -22.15 2.77
C ARG A 127 -1.20 -21.57 1.48
N ALA A 128 -0.50 -20.64 0.84
CA ALA A 128 -0.94 -20.00 -0.40
C ALA A 128 -0.83 -20.91 -1.65
N GLY A 129 -0.06 -22.00 -1.57
CA GLY A 129 0.16 -22.92 -2.69
C GLY A 129 1.16 -22.37 -3.71
N GLU A 130 0.93 -22.64 -5.01
CA GLU A 130 1.83 -22.23 -6.11
C GLU A 130 1.44 -20.92 -6.80
N ASP A 131 0.31 -20.32 -6.43
CA ASP A 131 -0.16 -19.06 -7.02
C ASP A 131 0.57 -17.87 -6.41
N ASP A 132 1.43 -17.24 -7.20
CA ASP A 132 2.24 -16.07 -6.78
C ASP A 132 1.39 -14.89 -6.32
N ARG A 133 0.21 -14.66 -6.91
CA ARG A 133 -0.70 -13.62 -6.44
C ARG A 133 -1.22 -13.95 -5.04
N ARG A 134 -1.58 -15.21 -4.79
CA ARG A 134 -2.01 -15.64 -3.44
C ARG A 134 -0.88 -15.56 -2.43
N ARG A 135 0.33 -16.00 -2.79
CA ARG A 135 1.52 -15.90 -1.94
C ARG A 135 1.78 -14.45 -1.56
N TYR A 136 1.71 -13.55 -2.55
CA TYR A 136 1.90 -12.13 -2.35
C TYR A 136 0.85 -11.55 -1.39
N LEU A 137 -0.44 -11.81 -1.63
CA LEU A 137 -1.52 -11.31 -0.77
C LEU A 137 -1.44 -11.87 0.66
N ALA A 138 -0.99 -13.11 0.82
CA ALA A 138 -0.78 -13.75 2.12
C ALA A 138 0.35 -13.07 2.89
N LEU A 139 1.52 -12.89 2.27
CA LEU A 139 2.67 -12.20 2.84
C LEU A 139 2.33 -10.74 3.18
N TRP A 140 1.74 -10.00 2.23
CA TRP A 140 1.34 -8.60 2.43
C TRP A 140 0.42 -8.40 3.64
N ARG A 141 -0.52 -9.34 3.85
CA ARG A 141 -1.51 -9.24 4.93
C ARG A 141 -1.00 -9.72 6.27
N PHE A 142 -0.28 -10.85 6.29
CA PHE A 142 -0.01 -11.60 7.53
C PHE A 142 1.46 -11.66 7.91
N GLU A 143 2.40 -11.37 7.02
CA GLU A 143 3.81 -11.30 7.42
C GLU A 143 4.06 -10.23 8.50
N PRO A 144 3.44 -9.02 8.44
CA PRO A 144 3.56 -8.02 9.50
C PRO A 144 2.86 -8.40 10.82
N VAL A 145 2.10 -9.49 10.88
CA VAL A 145 1.28 -9.85 12.04
C VAL A 145 1.70 -11.23 12.57
N LEU A 146 2.46 -11.24 13.67
CA LEU A 146 2.76 -12.48 14.37
C LEU A 146 1.54 -12.93 15.18
N GLN A 147 1.13 -14.18 15.00
CA GLN A 147 0.04 -14.81 15.75
C GLN A 147 0.59 -15.99 16.56
N GLY A 148 0.12 -16.15 17.79
CA GLY A 148 0.42 -17.32 18.62
C GLY A 148 1.88 -17.41 19.06
N GLU A 149 2.60 -16.28 19.19
CA GLU A 149 3.96 -16.27 19.71
C GLU A 149 4.04 -16.95 21.09
N VAL A 150 5.14 -17.69 21.28
CA VAL A 150 5.50 -18.28 22.58
C VAL A 150 5.86 -17.14 23.54
N ASP A 151 5.40 -17.25 24.78
CA ASP A 151 5.66 -16.23 25.81
C ASP A 151 7.07 -16.44 26.40
N ASP A 152 8.08 -15.98 25.65
CA ASP A 152 9.49 -16.04 26.01
C ASP A 152 10.23 -14.71 25.75
N HIS A 153 11.53 -14.70 26.07
CA HIS A 153 12.40 -13.52 25.91
C HIS A 153 12.58 -13.07 24.45
N GLY A 154 12.22 -13.90 23.47
CA GLY A 154 12.29 -13.59 22.04
C GLY A 154 10.97 -13.09 21.44
N LYS A 155 9.92 -12.90 22.26
CA LYS A 155 8.61 -12.41 21.82
C LYS A 155 8.71 -10.95 21.39
N LEU A 156 8.35 -10.68 20.13
CA LEU A 156 8.36 -9.31 19.58
C LEU A 156 6.98 -8.67 19.69
N GLY A 157 5.90 -9.44 19.56
CA GLY A 157 4.54 -8.94 19.67
C GLY A 157 4.30 -7.73 18.76
N LYS A 158 3.76 -6.66 19.33
CA LYS A 158 3.51 -5.40 18.60
C LYS A 158 4.76 -4.67 18.12
N LEU A 159 5.94 -4.98 18.68
CA LEU A 159 7.18 -4.40 18.17
C LEU A 159 7.47 -4.86 16.74
N TRP A 160 7.13 -6.11 16.40
CA TRP A 160 7.30 -6.64 15.03
C TRP A 160 6.62 -5.76 13.98
N GLU A 161 5.40 -5.28 14.27
CA GLU A 161 4.61 -4.41 13.39
C GLU A 161 5.27 -3.04 13.12
N VAL A 162 6.24 -2.62 13.95
CA VAL A 162 6.81 -1.27 13.92
C VAL A 162 8.34 -1.25 13.93
N LEU A 163 9.00 -2.40 13.69
CA LEU A 163 10.47 -2.43 13.53
C LEU A 163 10.88 -1.48 12.39
N PRO A 164 11.92 -0.66 12.59
CA PRO A 164 12.26 0.38 11.62
C PRO A 164 12.90 -0.21 10.36
N ALA A 165 12.61 0.37 9.20
CA ALA A 165 13.26 -0.03 7.95
C ALA A 165 14.72 0.46 7.90
N ASP A 166 14.97 1.66 8.42
CA ASP A 166 16.29 2.27 8.55
C ASP A 166 16.61 2.54 10.03
N SER A 167 17.68 1.92 10.52
CA SER A 167 18.12 2.11 11.91
C SER A 167 18.54 3.55 12.24
N ARG A 168 18.89 4.35 11.23
CA ARG A 168 19.31 5.75 11.39
C ARG A 168 18.15 6.74 11.44
N ILE A 169 17.01 6.38 10.83
CA ILE A 169 15.79 7.18 10.79
C ILE A 169 14.62 6.25 11.14
N PRO A 170 14.44 5.90 12.43
CA PRO A 170 13.50 4.87 12.84
C PRO A 170 12.07 5.41 12.99
N ASP A 171 11.57 6.12 11.96
CA ASP A 171 10.25 6.77 11.95
C ASP A 171 9.19 6.09 11.07
N HIS A 172 9.60 5.12 10.27
CA HIS A 172 8.73 4.28 9.44
C HIS A 172 9.10 2.81 9.62
N SER A 173 8.09 1.95 9.50
CA SER A 173 8.28 0.51 9.67
C SER A 173 8.92 -0.13 8.43
N ILE A 174 9.61 -1.25 8.62
CA ILE A 174 10.08 -2.09 7.52
C ILE A 174 8.93 -2.53 6.60
N TRP A 175 7.71 -2.68 7.14
CA TRP A 175 6.53 -3.05 6.35
C TRP A 175 6.08 -1.93 5.43
N ASP A 176 6.20 -0.67 5.85
CA ASP A 176 5.88 0.49 5.02
C ASP A 176 6.88 0.62 3.87
N HIS A 177 8.17 0.38 4.16
CA HIS A 177 9.22 0.32 3.13
C HIS A 177 8.96 -0.81 2.12
N LYS A 178 8.63 -2.03 2.59
CA LYS A 178 8.30 -3.18 1.73
C LYS A 178 7.04 -2.93 0.89
N ASP A 179 6.01 -2.27 1.45
CA ASP A 179 4.82 -1.83 0.71
C ASP A 179 5.22 -0.93 -0.47
N LEU A 180 6.04 0.09 -0.19
CA LEU A 180 6.45 1.04 -1.21
C LEU A 180 7.35 0.39 -2.29
N THR A 181 8.33 -0.43 -1.88
CA THR A 181 9.21 -1.15 -2.80
C THR A 181 8.43 -2.10 -3.70
N SER A 182 7.48 -2.88 -3.17
CA SER A 182 6.65 -3.78 -3.99
C SER A 182 5.67 -3.02 -4.92
N ALA A 183 5.15 -1.87 -4.48
CA ALA A 183 4.27 -1.04 -5.27
C ALA A 183 5.00 -0.43 -6.48
N VAL A 184 6.18 0.14 -6.24
CA VAL A 184 7.04 0.72 -7.29
C VAL A 184 7.51 -0.37 -8.25
N ALA A 185 8.02 -1.51 -7.75
CA ALA A 185 8.50 -2.60 -8.60
C ALA A 185 7.39 -3.16 -9.49
N GLY A 186 6.20 -3.38 -8.93
CA GLY A 186 5.03 -3.84 -9.68
C GLY A 186 4.59 -2.86 -10.75
N ALA A 187 4.59 -1.55 -10.44
CA ALA A 187 4.26 -0.52 -11.41
C ALA A 187 5.29 -0.44 -12.55
N MET A 188 6.59 -0.51 -12.24
CA MET A 188 7.66 -0.55 -13.25
C MET A 188 7.55 -1.79 -14.15
N ALA A 189 7.35 -2.97 -13.56
CA ALA A 189 7.23 -4.22 -14.32
C ALA A 189 6.04 -4.23 -15.30
N SER A 190 4.96 -3.56 -14.91
CA SER A 190 3.74 -3.47 -15.71
C SER A 190 3.71 -2.26 -16.65
N ASP A 191 4.78 -1.47 -16.74
CA ASP A 191 4.91 -0.36 -17.69
C ASP A 191 5.87 -0.73 -18.83
N PRO A 192 5.54 -0.46 -20.12
CA PRO A 192 6.41 -0.77 -21.24
C PRO A 192 7.80 -0.13 -21.20
N LYS A 193 7.97 0.96 -20.44
CA LYS A 193 9.23 1.68 -20.26
C LYS A 193 9.77 1.61 -18.84
N GLY A 194 9.11 0.88 -17.94
CA GLY A 194 9.45 0.90 -16.51
C GLY A 194 9.14 2.21 -15.82
N GLU A 195 8.17 2.97 -16.34
CA GLU A 195 7.75 4.27 -15.79
C GLU A 195 6.59 4.14 -14.80
N VAL A 196 6.63 4.94 -13.75
CA VAL A 196 5.63 4.96 -12.67
C VAL A 196 4.93 6.31 -12.65
N ALA A 197 3.65 6.32 -12.29
CA ALA A 197 2.89 7.53 -12.06
C ALA A 197 2.15 7.46 -10.72
N LEU A 198 1.99 8.62 -10.08
CA LEU A 198 1.02 8.82 -9.01
C LEU A 198 -0.33 9.11 -9.63
N LEU A 199 -1.35 8.33 -9.26
CA LEU A 199 -2.74 8.53 -9.62
C LEU A 199 -3.53 8.92 -8.35
N ALA A 200 -4.19 10.07 -8.38
CA ALA A 200 -5.14 10.48 -7.36
C ALA A 200 -6.56 10.42 -7.93
N MET A 201 -7.46 9.71 -7.25
CA MET A 201 -8.88 9.64 -7.62
C MET A 201 -9.77 10.08 -6.47
N THR A 202 -10.88 10.73 -6.78
CA THR A 202 -11.87 11.17 -5.79
C THR A 202 -13.29 10.94 -6.27
N LEU A 203 -14.13 10.51 -5.35
CA LEU A 203 -15.55 10.30 -5.49
C LEU A 203 -16.31 11.48 -4.90
N GLY A 204 -17.35 11.94 -5.59
CA GLY A 204 -18.21 13.02 -5.12
C GLY A 204 -19.66 12.96 -5.66
N PRO A 205 -20.53 13.85 -5.15
CA PRO A 205 -20.30 14.74 -4.01
C PRO A 205 -20.50 14.03 -2.65
N VAL A 206 -19.68 14.38 -1.64
CA VAL A 206 -19.76 13.75 -0.30
C VAL A 206 -20.71 14.50 0.63
N GLN A 207 -20.47 15.79 0.85
CA GLN A 207 -21.18 16.57 1.88
C GLN A 207 -22.66 16.75 1.54
N SER A 208 -22.97 17.13 0.29
CA SER A 208 -24.37 17.28 -0.13
C SER A 208 -25.13 15.96 -0.05
N PHE A 209 -24.47 14.83 -0.36
CA PHE A 209 -25.06 13.49 -0.25
C PHE A 209 -25.39 13.11 1.19
N ILE A 210 -24.42 13.25 2.11
CA ILE A 210 -24.62 12.93 3.54
C ILE A 210 -25.65 13.87 4.18
N SER A 211 -25.64 15.15 3.82
CA SER A 211 -26.54 16.17 4.38
C SER A 211 -28.02 15.97 4.03
N ALA A 212 -28.33 15.15 3.02
CA ALA A 212 -29.69 14.85 2.62
C ALA A 212 -30.42 13.89 3.59
N ALA A 213 -29.70 13.30 4.55
CA ALA A 213 -30.25 12.41 5.56
C ALA A 213 -31.33 13.07 6.43
N ARG A 214 -32.44 12.35 6.70
CA ARG A 214 -33.53 12.81 7.59
C ARG A 214 -33.52 12.14 8.96
N SER A 215 -32.76 11.07 9.12
CA SER A 215 -32.59 10.31 10.35
C SER A 215 -31.13 9.92 10.55
N THR A 216 -30.78 9.49 11.77
CA THR A 216 -29.45 8.94 12.06
C THR A 216 -29.16 7.67 11.29
N THR A 217 -30.19 6.86 11.00
CA THR A 217 -30.07 5.69 10.14
C THR A 217 -29.74 6.06 8.70
N ASP A 218 -30.39 7.10 8.14
CA ASP A 218 -30.05 7.60 6.79
C ASP A 218 -28.64 8.17 6.75
N LEU A 219 -28.23 8.89 7.79
CA LEU A 219 -26.89 9.44 7.92
C LEU A 219 -25.83 8.34 7.91
N TRP A 220 -26.04 7.31 8.74
CA TRP A 220 -25.16 6.14 8.78
C TRP A 220 -25.15 5.40 7.45
N ALA A 221 -26.31 5.12 6.85
CA ALA A 221 -26.41 4.40 5.58
C ALA A 221 -25.74 5.18 4.44
N GLY A 222 -25.92 6.50 4.39
CA GLY A 222 -25.26 7.36 3.41
C GLY A 222 -23.75 7.36 3.55
N SER A 223 -23.23 7.50 4.78
CA SER A 223 -21.80 7.44 5.06
C SER A 223 -21.21 6.05 4.74
N HIS A 224 -21.93 4.97 5.07
CA HIS A 224 -21.51 3.60 4.80
C HIS A 224 -21.50 3.30 3.30
N LEU A 225 -22.52 3.75 2.57
CA LEU A 225 -22.58 3.62 1.12
C LEU A 225 -21.41 4.33 0.44
N LEU A 226 -21.08 5.57 0.84
CA LEU A 226 -19.92 6.28 0.28
C LEU A 226 -18.60 5.54 0.56
N SER A 227 -18.43 4.99 1.77
CA SER A 227 -17.28 4.14 2.09
C SER A 227 -17.24 2.89 1.22
N ARG A 228 -18.39 2.25 0.97
CA ARG A 228 -18.47 1.07 0.10
C ARG A 228 -18.18 1.41 -1.36
N LEU A 229 -18.74 2.50 -1.89
CA LEU A 229 -18.46 2.99 -3.24
C LEU A 229 -16.97 3.30 -3.42
N SER A 230 -16.32 3.86 -2.39
CA SER A 230 -14.88 4.12 -2.42
C SER A 230 -14.09 2.81 -2.55
N TRP A 231 -14.47 1.75 -1.83
CA TRP A 231 -13.88 0.43 -2.01
C TRP A 231 -14.13 -0.14 -3.41
N GLU A 232 -15.36 -0.10 -3.92
CA GLU A 232 -15.68 -0.62 -5.26
C GLU A 232 -14.98 0.15 -6.38
N MET A 233 -14.71 1.44 -6.17
CA MET A 233 -13.88 2.25 -7.07
C MET A 233 -12.41 1.81 -7.02
N MET A 234 -11.85 1.52 -5.84
CA MET A 234 -10.45 1.08 -5.68
C MET A 234 -10.23 -0.37 -6.12
N ARG A 235 -11.25 -1.22 -5.98
CA ARG A 235 -11.15 -2.68 -6.11
C ARG A 235 -10.54 -3.15 -7.44
N PRO A 236 -10.92 -2.65 -8.63
CA PRO A 236 -10.32 -3.08 -9.89
C PRO A 236 -8.80 -2.84 -9.94
N LEU A 237 -8.34 -1.71 -9.40
CA LEU A 237 -6.92 -1.39 -9.31
C LEU A 237 -6.20 -2.32 -8.33
N VAL A 238 -6.79 -2.54 -7.15
CA VAL A 238 -6.25 -3.46 -6.12
C VAL A 238 -6.17 -4.89 -6.65
N GLU A 239 -7.15 -5.35 -7.42
CA GLU A 239 -7.16 -6.68 -7.99
C GLU A 239 -6.06 -6.89 -9.04
N GLN A 240 -5.74 -5.85 -9.81
CA GLN A 240 -4.73 -5.86 -10.88
C GLN A 240 -3.31 -5.62 -10.37
N LEU A 241 -3.11 -4.65 -9.49
CA LEU A 241 -1.79 -4.16 -9.07
C LEU A 241 -1.36 -4.60 -7.66
N GLY A 242 -2.32 -5.07 -6.86
CA GLY A 242 -2.12 -5.39 -5.45
C GLY A 242 -2.58 -4.26 -4.51
N PRO A 243 -2.87 -4.58 -3.25
CA PRO A 243 -3.36 -3.61 -2.27
C PRO A 243 -2.30 -2.59 -1.82
N ASP A 244 -1.01 -2.93 -1.92
CA ASP A 244 0.12 -2.02 -1.63
C ASP A 244 0.25 -0.89 -2.66
N ALA A 245 -0.30 -1.07 -3.87
CA ALA A 245 -0.31 -0.01 -4.88
C ALA A 245 -1.07 1.24 -4.40
N VAL A 246 -1.99 1.09 -3.44
CA VAL A 246 -2.75 2.20 -2.84
C VAL A 246 -1.97 2.78 -1.65
N LEU A 247 -1.37 3.95 -1.84
CA LEU A 247 -0.62 4.68 -0.81
C LEU A 247 -1.55 5.31 0.24
N TYR A 248 -2.73 5.78 -0.20
CA TYR A 248 -3.74 6.36 0.67
C TYR A 248 -5.12 5.94 0.17
N PRO A 249 -6.04 5.48 1.04
CA PRO A 249 -5.81 5.13 2.44
C PRO A 249 -4.94 3.88 2.58
N ARG A 250 -4.33 3.66 3.76
CA ARG A 250 -3.65 2.40 4.07
C ARG A 250 -4.69 1.27 4.14
N LEU A 251 -4.61 0.33 3.20
CA LEU A 251 -5.60 -0.75 3.08
C LEU A 251 -5.43 -1.88 4.09
N ARG A 252 -4.21 -2.08 4.61
CA ARG A 252 -3.91 -3.17 5.57
C ARG A 252 -4.71 -2.98 6.86
N GLY A 253 -5.43 -4.02 7.26
CA GLY A 253 -6.21 -4.04 8.51
C GLY A 253 -7.58 -3.38 8.42
N ILE A 254 -7.98 -2.85 7.24
CA ILE A 254 -9.35 -2.40 7.04
C ILE A 254 -10.26 -3.63 6.89
N PRO A 255 -11.31 -3.80 7.73
CA PRO A 255 -12.17 -4.99 7.71
C PRO A 255 -12.80 -5.28 6.33
N GLN A 256 -13.16 -4.24 5.58
CA GLN A 256 -13.71 -4.38 4.23
C GLN A 256 -12.69 -5.01 3.25
N VAL A 257 -11.41 -4.68 3.38
CA VAL A 257 -10.33 -5.26 2.56
C VAL A 257 -10.07 -6.69 3.00
N ASP A 258 -10.11 -6.96 4.31
CA ASP A 258 -9.96 -8.32 4.84
C ASP A 258 -11.06 -9.25 4.32
N VAL A 259 -12.31 -8.79 4.20
CA VAL A 259 -13.40 -9.58 3.58
C VAL A 259 -13.04 -9.98 2.15
N TRP A 260 -12.49 -9.07 1.35
CA TRP A 260 -12.03 -9.39 -0.01
C TRP A 260 -10.84 -10.36 0.02
N LEU A 261 -9.87 -10.18 0.91
CA LEU A 261 -8.73 -11.09 1.06
C LEU A 261 -9.16 -12.50 1.47
N GLN A 262 -10.21 -12.66 2.30
CA GLN A 262 -10.76 -13.97 2.64
C GLN A 262 -11.24 -14.72 1.38
N GLU A 263 -11.85 -14.01 0.43
CA GLU A 263 -12.28 -14.57 -0.85
C GLU A 263 -11.06 -14.94 -1.74
N GLN A 264 -10.01 -14.11 -1.74
CA GLN A 264 -8.83 -14.34 -2.57
C GLN A 264 -7.94 -15.49 -2.06
N LEU A 265 -7.73 -15.57 -0.74
CA LEU A 265 -6.85 -16.53 -0.08
C LEU A 265 -7.54 -17.86 0.22
N GLY A 266 -8.87 -17.85 0.40
CA GLY A 266 -9.66 -19.06 0.62
C GLY A 266 -9.47 -19.69 2.02
N GLN A 267 -9.92 -20.95 2.15
CA GLN A 267 -10.11 -21.60 3.45
C GLN A 267 -8.81 -21.88 4.22
N GLY A 268 -7.66 -21.96 3.55
CA GLY A 268 -6.35 -22.22 4.20
C GLY A 268 -5.88 -21.12 5.15
N PHE A 269 -6.53 -19.95 5.12
CA PHE A 269 -6.24 -18.80 5.96
C PHE A 269 -7.37 -18.48 6.96
N ALA A 270 -8.43 -19.29 6.99
CA ALA A 270 -9.63 -18.99 7.78
C ALA A 270 -9.34 -18.86 9.29
N ASP A 271 -8.39 -19.65 9.81
CA ASP A 271 -7.89 -19.57 11.18
C ASP A 271 -7.19 -18.23 11.46
N LEU A 272 -6.32 -17.76 10.57
CA LEU A 272 -5.63 -16.48 10.73
C LEU A 272 -6.61 -15.29 10.71
N PHE A 273 -7.62 -15.33 9.83
CA PHE A 273 -8.68 -14.33 9.80
C PHE A 273 -9.56 -14.36 11.05
N ALA A 274 -9.89 -15.55 11.58
CA ALA A 274 -10.70 -15.69 12.78
C ALA A 274 -10.03 -15.07 14.03
N GLN A 275 -8.70 -14.96 14.03
CA GLN A 275 -7.92 -14.36 15.10
C GLN A 275 -7.88 -12.83 15.07
N LEU A 276 -8.35 -12.19 13.99
CA LEU A 276 -8.35 -10.73 13.87
C LEU A 276 -9.35 -10.07 14.82
N ASP A 277 -8.97 -8.91 15.36
CA ASP A 277 -9.77 -8.20 16.37
C ASP A 277 -11.19 -7.88 15.89
N TRP A 278 -11.34 -7.50 14.62
CA TRP A 278 -12.65 -7.17 14.05
C TRP A 278 -13.58 -8.39 13.91
N LYS A 279 -13.04 -9.61 13.82
CA LYS A 279 -13.82 -10.86 13.83
C LYS A 279 -14.17 -11.29 15.26
N LYS A 280 -13.28 -11.03 16.23
CA LYS A 280 -13.51 -11.31 17.66
C LYS A 280 -14.60 -10.39 18.25
N GLN A 281 -14.64 -9.13 17.81
CA GLN A 281 -15.57 -8.10 18.29
C GLN A 281 -16.89 -8.07 17.49
N SER A 282 -17.51 -9.24 17.27
CA SER A 282 -18.68 -9.41 16.39
C SER A 282 -20.03 -9.03 17.02
N ALA A 283 -20.05 -8.28 18.12
CA ALA A 283 -21.29 -7.73 18.65
C ALA A 283 -21.95 -6.83 17.59
N THR A 284 -23.26 -7.03 17.36
CA THR A 284 -23.95 -6.53 16.16
C THR A 284 -23.82 -5.03 15.97
N ASN A 285 -23.91 -4.20 17.02
CA ASN A 285 -23.88 -2.75 16.87
C ASN A 285 -22.47 -2.13 16.84
N THR A 286 -21.42 -2.91 17.14
CA THR A 286 -20.02 -2.45 17.15
C THR A 286 -19.17 -3.14 16.10
N ASN A 287 -19.79 -3.90 15.19
CA ASN A 287 -19.07 -4.60 14.14
C ASN A 287 -18.28 -3.58 13.29
N PRO A 288 -16.95 -3.69 13.21
CA PRO A 288 -16.14 -2.73 12.44
C PRO A 288 -16.50 -2.65 10.96
N LEU A 289 -17.17 -3.66 10.39
CA LEU A 289 -17.73 -3.62 9.03
C LEU A 289 -18.85 -2.59 8.84
N PHE A 290 -19.45 -2.11 9.94
CA PHE A 290 -20.49 -1.08 9.92
C PHE A 290 -19.93 0.34 10.01
N VAL A 291 -18.61 0.49 10.13
CA VAL A 291 -17.94 1.79 10.12
C VAL A 291 -17.61 2.19 8.68
N GLY A 292 -18.00 3.41 8.29
CA GLY A 292 -17.57 4.01 7.02
C GLY A 292 -16.10 4.42 7.08
N ALA A 293 -15.19 3.44 7.05
CA ALA A 293 -13.76 3.65 7.28
C ALA A 293 -12.97 4.09 6.03
N MET A 294 -13.57 3.99 4.84
CA MET A 294 -12.90 4.36 3.59
C MET A 294 -13.17 5.83 3.24
N PRO A 295 -12.13 6.65 3.01
CA PRO A 295 -12.29 8.00 2.50
C PRO A 295 -12.76 7.99 1.05
N ASN A 296 -13.33 9.11 0.61
CA ASN A 296 -13.79 9.32 -0.76
C ASN A 296 -12.65 9.58 -1.77
N ARG A 297 -11.40 9.64 -1.32
CA ARG A 297 -10.22 9.87 -2.14
C ARG A 297 -9.21 8.76 -1.89
N PHE A 298 -8.54 8.33 -2.95
CA PHE A 298 -7.37 7.48 -2.85
C PHE A 298 -6.23 7.96 -3.73
N VAL A 299 -5.01 7.59 -3.37
CA VAL A 299 -3.77 7.83 -4.12
C VAL A 299 -3.08 6.50 -4.33
N ALA A 300 -2.65 6.21 -5.55
CA ALA A 300 -2.00 4.96 -5.92
C ALA A 300 -0.77 5.17 -6.81
N LEU A 301 0.17 4.23 -6.75
CA LEU A 301 1.25 4.07 -7.71
C LEU A 301 0.77 3.14 -8.83
N VAL A 302 0.90 3.60 -10.07
CA VAL A 302 0.43 2.86 -11.25
C VAL A 302 1.46 2.92 -12.38
N PRO A 303 1.44 1.96 -13.33
CA PRO A 303 2.20 2.06 -14.57
C PRO A 303 1.79 3.33 -15.34
N ALA A 304 2.76 4.16 -15.72
CA ALA A 304 2.48 5.46 -16.33
C ALA A 304 1.69 5.35 -17.65
N ALA A 305 1.95 4.31 -18.45
CA ALA A 305 1.26 4.06 -19.71
C ALA A 305 -0.22 3.61 -19.54
N HIS A 306 -0.64 3.25 -18.33
CA HIS A 306 -1.96 2.66 -18.07
C HIS A 306 -2.88 3.52 -17.17
N VAL A 307 -2.46 4.74 -16.81
CA VAL A 307 -3.22 5.65 -15.94
C VAL A 307 -4.68 5.82 -16.41
N GLU A 308 -4.89 6.20 -17.68
CA GLU A 308 -6.23 6.51 -18.20
C GLU A 308 -7.13 5.27 -18.21
N THR A 309 -6.59 4.12 -18.64
CA THR A 309 -7.31 2.84 -18.65
C THR A 309 -7.72 2.43 -17.24
N LEU A 310 -6.80 2.52 -16.27
CA LEU A 310 -7.08 2.17 -14.87
C LEU A 310 -8.13 3.11 -14.25
N ALA A 311 -8.01 4.42 -14.48
CA ALA A 311 -8.97 5.39 -13.98
C ALA A 311 -10.37 5.15 -14.55
N GLN A 312 -10.48 4.88 -15.86
CA GLN A 312 -11.75 4.56 -16.50
C GLN A 312 -12.37 3.26 -15.95
N GLN A 313 -11.56 2.21 -15.76
CA GLN A 313 -12.04 0.95 -15.17
C GLN A 313 -12.56 1.13 -13.74
N CYS A 314 -11.90 1.96 -12.93
CA CYS A 314 -12.36 2.30 -11.58
C CYS A 314 -13.69 3.07 -11.61
N GLU A 315 -13.84 4.05 -12.51
CA GLU A 315 -15.08 4.81 -12.72
C GLU A 315 -16.24 3.91 -13.20
N ASP A 316 -15.99 3.06 -14.18
CA ASP A 316 -16.98 2.15 -14.73
C ASP A 316 -17.42 1.11 -13.70
N ALA A 317 -16.47 0.57 -12.92
CA ALA A 317 -16.76 -0.43 -11.89
C ALA A 317 -17.67 0.13 -10.78
N VAL A 318 -17.37 1.32 -10.25
CA VAL A 318 -18.19 1.90 -9.18
C VAL A 318 -19.59 2.29 -9.66
N ARG A 319 -19.71 2.82 -10.89
CA ARG A 319 -21.02 3.15 -11.49
C ARG A 319 -21.82 1.90 -11.81
N LYS A 320 -21.19 0.86 -12.34
CA LYS A 320 -21.82 -0.42 -12.58
C LYS A 320 -22.33 -1.03 -11.27
N TRP A 321 -21.48 -1.09 -10.25
CA TRP A 321 -21.84 -1.64 -8.95
C TRP A 321 -23.04 -0.91 -8.34
N LEU A 322 -23.06 0.42 -8.41
CA LEU A 322 -24.18 1.21 -7.90
C LEU A 322 -25.47 1.01 -8.71
N SER A 323 -25.36 0.89 -10.03
CA SER A 323 -26.49 0.57 -10.90
C SER A 323 -27.08 -0.79 -10.56
N ASP A 324 -26.24 -1.81 -10.38
CA ASP A 324 -26.65 -3.17 -10.00
C ASP A 324 -27.34 -3.15 -8.61
N LEU A 325 -26.75 -2.46 -7.63
CA LEU A 325 -27.37 -2.27 -6.31
C LEU A 325 -28.72 -1.55 -6.41
N GLY A 326 -28.84 -0.54 -7.28
CA GLY A 326 -30.10 0.13 -7.54
C GLY A 326 -31.18 -0.83 -8.02
N GLN A 327 -30.83 -1.73 -8.96
CA GLN A 327 -31.76 -2.73 -9.49
C GLN A 327 -32.21 -3.68 -8.37
N ASP A 328 -31.27 -4.17 -7.55
CA ASP A 328 -31.57 -5.02 -6.40
C ASP A 328 -32.53 -4.34 -5.40
N VAL A 329 -32.34 -3.04 -5.17
CA VAL A 329 -33.22 -2.23 -4.30
C VAL A 329 -34.63 -2.15 -4.90
N VAL A 330 -34.76 -1.84 -6.19
CA VAL A 330 -36.06 -1.78 -6.87
C VAL A 330 -36.78 -3.12 -6.81
N GLU A 331 -36.08 -4.22 -7.11
CA GLU A 331 -36.64 -5.57 -7.05
C GLU A 331 -37.11 -5.95 -5.65
N ARG A 332 -36.33 -5.60 -4.62
CA ARG A 332 -36.69 -5.84 -3.22
C ARG A 332 -37.93 -5.04 -2.80
N LEU A 333 -38.06 -3.80 -3.26
CA LEU A 333 -39.23 -2.98 -3.00
C LEU A 333 -40.48 -3.53 -3.69
N LEU A 334 -40.39 -3.92 -4.96
CA LEU A 334 -41.49 -4.54 -5.71
C LEU A 334 -41.96 -5.84 -5.04
N LYS A 335 -41.02 -6.70 -4.64
CA LYS A 335 -41.32 -7.94 -3.91
C LYS A 335 -42.03 -7.66 -2.59
N THR A 336 -41.57 -6.65 -1.84
CA THR A 336 -42.18 -6.25 -0.56
C THR A 336 -43.60 -5.71 -0.77
N ALA A 337 -43.85 -5.03 -1.88
CA ALA A 337 -45.17 -4.55 -2.26
C ALA A 337 -46.09 -5.64 -2.86
N GLY A 338 -45.61 -6.88 -3.03
CA GLY A 338 -46.36 -7.95 -3.68
C GLY A 338 -46.54 -7.76 -5.19
N ILE A 339 -45.69 -6.94 -5.81
CA ILE A 339 -45.73 -6.62 -7.24
C ILE A 339 -44.66 -7.46 -7.95
N PRO A 340 -44.99 -8.22 -9.01
CA PRO A 340 -43.99 -8.99 -9.75
C PRO A 340 -42.99 -8.05 -10.45
N PRO A 341 -41.68 -8.33 -10.39
CA PRO A 341 -40.67 -7.51 -11.05
C PRO A 341 -40.81 -7.63 -12.58
N LYS A 342 -40.99 -6.48 -13.25
CA LYS A 342 -40.95 -6.38 -14.71
C LYS A 342 -40.23 -5.11 -15.12
N GLN A 343 -39.34 -5.22 -16.10
CA GLN A 343 -38.43 -4.15 -16.50
C GLN A 343 -39.13 -2.94 -17.14
N ASP A 344 -40.39 -3.07 -17.55
CA ASP A 344 -41.23 -1.98 -18.06
C ASP A 344 -41.85 -1.13 -16.94
N HIS A 345 -41.67 -1.49 -15.67
CA HIS A 345 -42.13 -0.68 -14.56
C HIS A 345 -41.34 0.64 -14.49
N TYR A 346 -42.07 1.75 -14.37
CA TYR A 346 -41.49 3.10 -14.30
C TYR A 346 -40.43 3.28 -13.20
N CYS A 347 -40.48 2.50 -12.11
CA CYS A 347 -39.49 2.57 -11.03
C CYS A 347 -38.06 2.26 -11.50
N TYR A 348 -37.86 1.40 -12.51
CA TYR A 348 -36.55 1.14 -13.09
C TYR A 348 -36.03 2.36 -13.87
N GLU A 349 -36.89 3.03 -14.63
CA GLU A 349 -36.54 4.27 -15.32
C GLU A 349 -36.22 5.40 -14.33
N GLN A 350 -37.02 5.53 -13.27
CA GLN A 350 -36.80 6.51 -12.20
C GLN A 350 -35.45 6.28 -11.50
N MET A 351 -35.14 5.03 -11.14
CA MET A 351 -33.87 4.64 -10.54
C MET A 351 -32.70 5.00 -11.47
N ALA A 352 -32.74 4.57 -12.73
CA ALA A 352 -31.69 4.87 -13.71
C ALA A 352 -31.49 6.38 -13.88
N ARG A 353 -32.57 7.16 -13.86
CA ARG A 353 -32.53 8.62 -13.93
C ARG A 353 -31.90 9.25 -12.67
N GLN A 354 -32.18 8.72 -11.49
CA GLN A 354 -31.63 9.21 -10.22
C GLN A 354 -30.14 8.90 -10.07
N LEU A 355 -29.69 7.74 -10.56
CA LEU A 355 -28.28 7.34 -10.53
C LEU A 355 -27.45 7.95 -11.67
N LYS A 356 -28.09 8.59 -12.65
CA LYS A 356 -27.39 9.13 -13.81
C LYS A 356 -26.33 10.15 -13.40
N GLY A 357 -25.07 9.84 -13.68
CA GLY A 357 -23.93 10.70 -13.36
C GLY A 357 -23.44 10.62 -11.92
N PHE A 358 -24.08 9.83 -11.05
CA PHE A 358 -23.61 9.56 -9.70
C PHE A 358 -23.00 8.14 -9.60
N PRO A 359 -21.86 7.97 -8.91
CA PRO A 359 -21.01 9.04 -8.41
C PRO A 359 -20.29 9.83 -9.52
N GLU A 360 -19.97 11.08 -9.20
CA GLU A 360 -18.97 11.85 -9.94
C GLU A 360 -17.59 11.33 -9.55
N VAL A 361 -16.75 11.05 -10.55
CA VAL A 361 -15.39 10.56 -10.37
C VAL A 361 -14.46 11.55 -11.04
N TYR A 362 -13.47 12.01 -10.28
CA TYR A 362 -12.41 12.88 -10.79
C TYR A 362 -11.07 12.22 -10.52
N TRP A 363 -10.14 12.37 -11.46
CA TRP A 363 -8.79 11.86 -11.30
C TRP A 363 -7.75 12.82 -11.87
N ALA A 364 -6.55 12.74 -11.32
CA ALA A 364 -5.37 13.45 -11.80
C ALA A 364 -4.14 12.54 -11.63
N SER A 365 -3.13 12.73 -12.46
CA SER A 365 -1.91 11.93 -12.40
C SER A 365 -0.64 12.73 -12.64
N VAL A 366 0.46 12.31 -12.03
CA VAL A 366 1.80 12.84 -12.27
C VAL A 366 2.76 11.69 -12.54
N SER A 367 3.39 11.68 -13.71
CA SER A 367 4.41 10.69 -14.06
C SER A 367 5.75 11.03 -13.41
N PHE A 368 6.45 10.01 -12.95
CA PHE A 368 7.82 10.13 -12.46
C PHE A 368 8.83 10.34 -13.60
N GLY A 369 8.47 9.97 -14.83
CA GLY A 369 9.24 10.25 -16.05
C GLY A 369 9.32 11.72 -16.44
N LEU A 370 8.78 12.65 -15.63
CA LEU A 370 9.04 14.09 -15.74
C LEU A 370 10.50 14.46 -15.40
N ILE A 371 11.24 13.55 -14.76
CA ILE A 371 12.68 13.63 -14.54
C ILE A 371 13.38 12.71 -15.54
N GLU A 372 14.26 13.28 -16.36
CA GLU A 372 15.10 12.50 -17.26
C GLU A 372 16.34 12.00 -16.52
N THR A 373 16.66 10.71 -16.64
CA THR A 373 17.85 10.11 -16.02
C THR A 373 18.82 9.49 -17.02
N ASP A 374 20.06 9.25 -16.60
CA ASP A 374 21.00 8.36 -17.29
C ASP A 374 20.75 6.88 -16.96
N GLU A 375 21.51 5.99 -17.57
CA GLU A 375 21.45 4.53 -17.32
C GLU A 375 21.78 4.14 -15.88
N ARG A 376 22.36 5.07 -15.10
CA ARG A 376 22.67 4.90 -13.67
C ARG A 376 21.68 5.68 -12.78
N MET A 377 20.52 6.03 -13.32
CA MET A 377 19.45 6.77 -12.64
C MET A 377 19.85 8.17 -12.14
N ARG A 378 20.92 8.77 -12.71
CA ARG A 378 21.32 10.13 -12.35
C ARG A 378 20.50 11.14 -13.14
N VAL A 379 19.99 12.16 -12.46
CA VAL A 379 19.22 13.25 -13.08
C VAL A 379 20.05 13.92 -14.18
N LYS A 380 19.54 13.90 -15.41
CA LYS A 380 20.04 14.64 -16.57
C LYS A 380 19.30 15.96 -16.77
N SER A 381 17.98 15.93 -16.61
CA SER A 381 17.11 17.10 -16.80
C SER A 381 15.91 17.02 -15.88
N SER A 382 15.49 18.18 -15.36
CA SER A 382 14.25 18.36 -14.58
C SER A 382 13.30 19.37 -15.22
N GLN A 383 13.56 19.78 -16.47
CA GLN A 383 12.82 20.84 -17.15
C GLN A 383 11.32 20.53 -17.30
N ALA A 384 10.96 19.27 -17.58
CA ALA A 384 9.56 18.88 -17.70
C ALA A 384 8.84 18.94 -16.34
N LEU A 385 9.50 18.52 -15.26
CA LEU A 385 8.97 18.68 -13.91
C LEU A 385 8.81 20.16 -13.53
N GLU A 386 9.79 21.00 -13.87
CA GLU A 386 9.72 22.46 -13.67
C GLU A 386 8.51 23.07 -14.39
N GLN A 387 8.29 22.72 -15.65
CA GLN A 387 7.16 23.20 -16.43
C GLN A 387 5.82 22.75 -15.85
N ALA A 388 5.73 21.50 -15.41
CA ALA A 388 4.53 20.96 -14.77
C ALA A 388 4.22 21.63 -13.42
N ALA A 389 5.27 22.02 -12.67
CA ALA A 389 5.14 22.69 -11.38
C ALA A 389 4.87 24.21 -11.50
N ALA A 390 5.15 24.81 -12.66
CA ALA A 390 5.06 26.27 -12.87
C ALA A 390 3.73 26.93 -12.46
N PRO A 391 2.56 26.34 -12.73
CA PRO A 391 1.28 26.93 -12.33
C PRO A 391 1.05 27.01 -10.81
N PHE A 392 1.84 26.27 -10.00
CA PHE A 392 1.67 26.17 -8.56
C PHE A 392 2.61 27.09 -7.77
N TRP A 393 3.53 27.80 -8.43
CA TRP A 393 4.44 28.70 -7.74
C TRP A 393 3.79 30.06 -7.44
N PRO A 394 3.98 30.59 -6.22
CA PRO A 394 3.57 31.96 -5.91
C PRO A 394 4.35 32.95 -6.77
N GLU A 395 3.68 33.98 -7.31
CA GLU A 395 4.28 35.00 -8.20
C GLU A 395 5.49 35.70 -7.57
N ASP A 396 5.51 35.82 -6.23
CA ASP A 396 6.54 36.51 -5.45
C ASP A 396 7.62 35.57 -4.86
N GLY A 397 7.56 34.26 -5.13
CA GLY A 397 8.47 33.27 -4.55
C GLY A 397 9.63 32.88 -5.47
N VAL A 398 10.77 32.50 -4.88
CA VAL A 398 11.83 31.80 -5.63
C VAL A 398 11.34 30.37 -5.92
N PRO A 399 11.19 29.95 -7.19
CA PRO A 399 10.81 28.57 -7.51
C PRO A 399 11.74 27.57 -6.83
N PHE A 400 11.23 26.43 -6.37
CA PHE A 400 12.02 25.41 -5.68
C PHE A 400 13.28 25.02 -6.47
N PHE A 401 13.15 24.82 -7.78
CA PHE A 401 14.25 24.47 -8.69
C PHE A 401 15.30 25.58 -8.88
N LYS A 402 14.99 26.82 -8.47
CA LYS A 402 15.93 27.95 -8.43
C LYS A 402 16.45 28.23 -7.00
N SER A 403 16.01 27.47 -6.01
CA SER A 403 16.42 27.64 -4.62
C SER A 403 17.79 27.02 -4.34
N GLN A 404 18.42 27.45 -3.24
CA GLN A 404 19.65 26.83 -2.73
C GLN A 404 19.45 25.34 -2.38
N TYR A 405 18.24 24.94 -1.98
CA TYR A 405 17.93 23.55 -1.61
C TYR A 405 17.99 22.62 -2.82
N TRP A 406 17.53 23.06 -3.99
CA TRP A 406 17.65 22.26 -5.21
C TRP A 406 19.11 22.08 -5.64
N LYS A 407 19.95 23.11 -5.46
CA LYS A 407 21.39 23.00 -5.72
C LYS A 407 22.06 21.95 -4.83
N LEU A 408 21.69 21.88 -3.56
CA LEU A 408 22.18 20.85 -2.62
C LEU A 408 21.80 19.42 -3.06
N ILE A 409 20.66 19.25 -3.73
CA ILE A 409 20.20 17.95 -4.24
C ILE A 409 20.85 17.62 -5.60
N GLY A 410 21.07 18.62 -6.46
CA GLY A 410 21.52 18.47 -7.84
C GLY A 410 23.03 18.52 -8.08
N GLU A 411 23.82 19.09 -7.16
CA GLU A 411 25.26 19.26 -7.38
C GLU A 411 26.10 18.02 -7.02
N LYS A 412 26.97 17.65 -7.97
CA LYS A 412 28.09 16.72 -7.81
C LYS A 412 29.27 17.32 -7.02
N GLU A 413 29.17 18.53 -6.48
CA GLU A 413 30.30 19.25 -5.88
C GLU A 413 30.06 19.58 -4.40
N TYR A 414 30.34 18.62 -3.53
CA TYR A 414 30.96 18.93 -2.24
C TYR A 414 32.34 18.24 -2.21
N ALA A 415 33.21 18.75 -3.08
CA ALA A 415 34.65 18.59 -3.01
C ALA A 415 35.28 20.00 -3.13
N GLY A 416 34.80 20.92 -2.29
CA GLY A 416 35.43 22.19 -2.03
C GLY A 416 35.75 22.22 -0.55
N GLU A 417 37.04 22.25 -0.25
CA GLU A 417 37.60 22.42 1.10
C GLU A 417 36.83 23.50 1.87
N ILE A 418 36.32 23.14 3.04
CA ILE A 418 36.04 24.11 4.09
C ILE A 418 37.29 24.08 4.96
N ASP A 419 38.10 25.13 4.84
CA ASP A 419 39.16 25.50 5.78
C ASP A 419 38.56 25.86 7.15
#